data_AF-I4AN49-F1
#
_entry.id   AF-I4AN49-F1
#
_cell.length_a   1.000
_cell.length_b   1.000
_cell.length_c   1.000
_cell.angle_alpha   90.00
_cell.angle_beta   90.00
_cell.angle_gamma   90.00
#
_symmetry.space_group_name_H-M   'P 1'
#
loop_
_entity.id
_entity.type
_entity.pdbx_description
1 polymer ?
#
loop_
_entity_poly.entity_id
_entity_poly.type
_entity_poly.pdbx_seq_one_letter_code
_entity_poly.pdbx_strand_id
1 'polypeptide(L)'
;MNAEVPTKKIFTKTFIFIGGVFSMLFFFLFCFIFMRSYAEARELDLYEVVGVLTLYLVSTTFFVLLYFLMILYYHKTIRNKIINFDYVITKITEKKFYFEKDDLEYTLEVIYSKSMRLILSSKDNEINTTFYSVKDLESELAKLEA
;
A
#
# COMPACT_ATOMS: atom_id res chain seq x y z
N MET A 1 -2.26 16.83 -29.25
CA MET A 1 -0.94 17.00 -28.59
C MET A 1 -1.19 16.75 -27.10
N ASN A 2 -1.04 15.50 -26.67
CA ASN A 2 -1.37 15.10 -25.30
C ASN A 2 -0.23 15.49 -24.37
N ALA A 3 -0.50 16.42 -23.46
CA ALA A 3 0.43 16.76 -22.40
C ALA A 3 0.52 15.56 -21.45
N GLU A 4 1.67 14.87 -21.45
CA GLU A 4 1.99 13.87 -20.44
C GLU A 4 1.95 14.55 -19.07
N VAL A 5 0.93 14.21 -18.28
CA VAL A 5 0.73 14.77 -16.95
C VAL A 5 1.91 14.33 -16.05
N PRO A 6 2.73 15.25 -15.50
CA PRO A 6 3.93 14.93 -14.70
C PRO A 6 3.60 14.46 -13.27
N THR A 7 2.41 13.91 -13.04
CA THR A 7 1.89 13.52 -11.73
C THR A 7 2.66 12.37 -11.09
N LYS A 8 3.23 11.46 -11.90
CA LYS A 8 3.96 10.28 -11.39
C LYS A 8 5.22 10.66 -10.59
N LYS A 9 6.04 11.60 -11.09
CA LYS A 9 7.29 12.03 -10.42
C LYS A 9 7.02 12.86 -9.16
N ILE A 10 5.99 13.70 -9.17
CA ILE A 10 5.64 14.56 -8.03
C ILE A 10 5.07 13.71 -6.90
N PHE A 11 4.19 12.74 -7.21
CA PHE A 11 3.57 11.88 -6.21
C PHE A 11 4.57 10.97 -5.49
N THR A 12 5.52 10.36 -6.22
CA THR A 12 6.56 9.52 -5.62
C THR A 12 7.47 10.33 -4.68
N LYS A 13 7.83 11.57 -5.05
CA LYS A 13 8.65 12.45 -4.20
C LYS A 13 7.92 12.85 -2.91
N THR A 14 6.64 13.20 -3.01
CA THR A 14 5.82 13.56 -1.83
C THR A 14 5.62 12.34 -0.91
N PHE A 15 5.41 11.15 -1.46
CA PHE A 15 5.28 9.93 -0.66
C PHE A 15 6.58 9.57 0.06
N ILE A 16 7.73 9.66 -0.63
CA ILE A 16 9.05 9.44 -0.01
C ILE A 16 9.32 10.48 1.08
N PHE A 17 8.99 11.74 0.83
CA PHE A 17 9.17 12.81 1.82
C PHE A 17 8.33 12.57 3.08
N ILE A 18 7.04 12.26 2.91
CA ILE A 18 6.14 11.91 4.03
C ILE A 18 6.68 10.69 4.78
N GLY A 19 7.06 9.63 4.06
CA GLY A 19 7.64 8.43 4.66
C GLY A 19 8.93 8.72 5.45
N GLY A 20 9.79 9.59 4.93
CA GLY A 20 11.01 10.04 5.60
C GLY A 20 10.73 10.82 6.89
N VAL A 21 9.80 11.78 6.85
CA VAL A 21 9.39 12.55 8.04
C VAL A 21 8.79 11.64 9.11
N PHE A 22 7.91 10.70 8.72
CA PHE A 22 7.33 9.73 9.65
C PHE A 22 8.39 8.81 10.26
N SER A 23 9.34 8.31 9.46
CA SER A 23 10.44 7.48 9.95
C SER A 23 11.30 8.24 10.97
N MET A 24 11.56 9.52 10.72
CA MET A 24 12.34 10.37 11.64
C MET A 24 11.60 10.62 12.96
N LEU A 25 10.30 10.94 12.92
CA LEU A 25 9.47 11.09 14.12
C LEU A 25 9.41 9.80 14.94
N PHE A 26 9.29 8.66 14.26
CA PHE A 26 9.27 7.36 14.90
C PHE A 26 10.60 7.01 15.55
N PHE A 27 11.73 7.39 14.93
CA PHE A 27 13.06 7.26 15.51
C PHE A 27 13.22 8.11 16.79
N PHE A 28 12.77 9.36 16.78
CA PHE A 28 12.80 10.19 18.00
C PHE A 28 11.93 9.62 19.11
N LEU A 29 10.74 9.13 18.78
CA LEU A 29 9.86 8.46 19.74
C LEU A 29 10.52 7.20 20.32
N PHE A 30 11.18 6.41 19.48
CA PHE A 30 11.96 5.25 19.91
C PHE A 30 13.07 5.64 20.88
N CYS A 31 13.92 6.60 20.51
CA CYS A 31 15.01 7.06 21.36
C CYS A 31 14.50 7.58 22.70
N PHE A 32 13.38 8.30 22.71
CA PHE A 32 12.77 8.80 23.94
C PHE A 32 12.29 7.65 24.84
N ILE A 33 11.53 6.71 24.30
CA ILE A 33 11.04 5.53 25.04
C ILE A 33 12.22 4.71 25.55
N PHE A 34 13.20 4.44 24.69
CA PHE A 34 14.40 3.68 25.04
C PHE A 34 15.20 4.35 26.16
N MET A 35 15.47 5.65 26.07
CA MET A 35 16.20 6.39 27.11
C MET A 35 15.47 6.37 28.45
N ARG A 36 14.14 6.52 28.42
CA ARG A 36 13.30 6.47 29.62
C ARG A 36 13.28 5.07 30.24
N SER A 37 12.99 4.05 29.43
CA SER A 37 12.97 2.66 29.88
C SER A 37 14.34 2.19 30.34
N TYR A 38 15.43 2.66 29.74
CA TYR A 38 16.80 2.38 30.16
C TYR A 38 17.12 3.04 31.51
N ALA A 39 16.69 4.29 31.74
CA ALA A 39 16.86 4.96 33.03
C ALA A 39 16.11 4.24 34.16
N GLU A 40 14.85 3.86 33.91
CA GLU A 40 14.02 3.10 34.87
C GLU A 40 14.57 1.68 35.12
N ALA A 41 15.08 1.01 34.08
CA ALA A 41 15.61 -0.35 34.19
C ALA A 41 17.03 -0.43 34.79
N ARG A 42 17.79 0.66 34.76
CA ARG A 42 19.11 0.76 35.39
C ARG A 42 19.03 0.68 36.91
N GLU A 43 17.94 1.16 37.51
CA GLU A 43 17.69 1.01 38.95
C GLU A 43 17.40 -0.44 39.37
N LEU A 44 17.02 -1.28 38.41
CA LEU A 44 16.60 -2.67 38.60
C LEU A 44 17.56 -3.70 38.01
N ASP A 45 18.74 -3.28 37.49
CA ASP A 45 19.71 -4.12 36.76
C ASP A 45 19.11 -4.92 35.56
N LEU A 46 17.99 -4.44 35.00
CA LEU A 46 17.26 -5.11 33.91
C LEU A 46 17.44 -4.41 32.54
N TYR A 47 18.38 -3.48 32.44
CA TYR A 47 18.52 -2.56 31.31
C TYR A 47 18.78 -3.24 29.95
N GLU A 48 19.48 -4.38 29.94
CA GLU A 48 19.72 -5.14 28.70
C GLU A 48 18.42 -5.76 28.16
N VAL A 49 17.64 -6.40 29.03
CA VAL A 49 16.38 -7.08 28.66
C VAL A 49 15.35 -6.05 28.19
N VAL A 50 15.24 -4.94 28.90
CA VAL A 50 14.34 -3.84 28.54
C VAL A 50 14.75 -3.23 27.20
N GLY A 51 16.04 -3.01 26.96
CA GLY A 51 16.53 -2.50 25.68
C GLY A 51 16.15 -3.39 24.50
N VAL A 52 16.30 -4.72 24.64
CA VAL A 52 15.93 -5.70 23.60
C VAL A 52 14.42 -5.72 23.37
N LEU A 53 13.61 -5.69 24.43
CA LEU A 53 12.14 -5.67 24.34
C LEU A 53 11.64 -4.39 23.67
N THR A 54 12.17 -3.23 24.04
CA THR A 54 11.80 -1.95 23.43
C THR A 54 12.18 -1.93 21.95
N LEU A 55 13.38 -2.42 21.59
CA LEU A 55 13.78 -2.53 20.19
C LEU A 55 12.86 -3.44 19.38
N TYR A 56 12.50 -4.60 19.93
CA TYR A 56 11.60 -5.55 19.28
C TYR A 56 10.20 -4.97 19.06
N LEU A 57 9.63 -4.36 20.10
CA LEU A 57 8.31 -3.75 20.04
C LEU A 57 8.26 -2.64 18.98
N VAL A 58 9.22 -1.72 19.02
CA VAL A 58 9.26 -0.59 18.11
C VAL A 58 9.54 -1.01 16.68
N SER A 59 10.45 -1.95 16.47
CA SER A 59 10.71 -2.51 15.13
C SER A 59 9.45 -3.17 14.56
N THR A 60 8.74 -3.96 15.37
CA THR A 60 7.50 -4.63 14.95
C THR A 60 6.42 -3.61 14.59
N THR A 61 6.22 -2.57 15.43
CA THR A 61 5.27 -1.49 15.14
C THR A 61 5.64 -0.72 13.87
N PHE A 62 6.93 -0.47 13.63
CA PHE A 62 7.40 0.17 12.39
C PHE A 62 7.08 -0.67 11.15
N PHE A 63 7.36 -1.97 11.19
CA PHE A 63 7.04 -2.88 10.07
C PHE A 63 5.55 -2.95 9.79
N VAL A 64 4.71 -3.02 10.83
CA VAL A 64 3.25 -3.01 10.69
C VAL A 64 2.78 -1.69 10.05
N LEU A 65 3.34 -0.56 10.49
CA LEU A 65 3.01 0.75 9.93
C LEU A 65 3.40 0.87 8.45
N LEU A 66 4.61 0.44 8.10
CA LEU A 66 5.07 0.41 6.70
C LEU A 66 4.20 -0.48 5.83
N TYR A 67 3.80 -1.64 6.34
CA TYR A 67 2.91 -2.56 5.65
C TYR A 67 1.53 -1.91 5.40
N PHE A 68 0.97 -1.23 6.39
CA PHE A 68 -0.28 -0.49 6.26
C PHE A 68 -0.20 0.66 5.24
N LEU A 69 0.88 1.45 5.27
CA LEU A 69 1.13 2.51 4.29
C LEU A 69 1.26 1.95 2.86
N MET A 70 1.91 0.80 2.71
CA MET A 70 2.03 0.10 1.43
C MET A 70 0.65 -0.32 0.89
N ILE A 71 -0.22 -0.88 1.74
CA ILE A 71 -1.61 -1.24 1.36
C ILE A 71 -2.38 0.00 0.88
N LEU A 72 -2.32 1.10 1.62
CA LEU A 72 -2.98 2.35 1.25
C LEU A 72 -2.48 2.90 -0.09
N TYR A 73 -1.17 2.87 -0.31
CA TYR A 73 -0.55 3.26 -1.56
C TYR A 73 -1.07 2.41 -2.73
N TYR A 74 -1.17 1.09 -2.55
CA TYR A 74 -1.70 0.19 -3.58
C TYR A 74 -3.16 0.44 -3.89
N HIS A 75 -4.02 0.58 -2.87
CA HIS A 75 -5.44 0.91 -3.07
C HIS A 75 -5.60 2.20 -3.88
N LYS A 76 -4.85 3.25 -3.53
CA LYS A 76 -4.91 4.53 -4.23
C LYS A 76 -4.39 4.41 -5.66
N THR A 77 -3.32 3.65 -5.87
CA THR A 77 -2.74 3.42 -7.20
C THR A 77 -3.70 2.68 -8.11
N ILE A 78 -4.31 1.58 -7.63
CA ILE A 78 -5.32 0.83 -8.39
C ILE A 78 -6.49 1.74 -8.73
N ARG A 79 -7.06 2.43 -7.73
CA ARG A 79 -8.20 3.32 -7.92
C ARG A 79 -7.93 4.35 -9.01
N ASN A 80 -6.78 5.04 -8.93
CA ASN A 80 -6.40 6.04 -9.93
C ASN A 80 -6.22 5.42 -11.32
N LYS A 81 -5.69 4.20 -11.42
CA LYS A 81 -5.56 3.52 -12.70
C LYS A 81 -6.92 3.15 -13.30
N ILE A 82 -7.82 2.54 -12.53
CA ILE A 82 -9.17 2.18 -12.99
C ILE A 82 -9.88 3.43 -13.56
N ILE A 83 -9.82 4.56 -12.85
CA ILE A 83 -10.40 5.83 -13.32
C ILE A 83 -9.72 6.33 -14.62
N ASN A 84 -8.42 6.16 -14.76
CA ASN A 84 -7.69 6.61 -15.96
C ASN A 84 -8.01 5.78 -17.22
N PHE A 85 -8.58 4.58 -17.09
CA PHE A 85 -8.99 3.72 -18.21
C PHE A 85 -10.49 3.89 -18.56
N ASP A 86 -11.08 5.02 -18.16
CA ASP A 86 -12.51 5.37 -18.33
C ASP A 86 -13.52 4.39 -17.70
N TYR A 87 -13.09 3.54 -16.77
CA TYR A 87 -14.00 2.69 -16.01
C TYR A 87 -14.69 3.48 -14.89
N VAL A 88 -15.99 3.29 -14.75
CA VAL A 88 -16.79 3.87 -13.66
C VAL A 88 -16.70 2.95 -12.45
N ILE A 89 -16.10 3.42 -11.36
CA ILE A 89 -16.07 2.66 -10.10
C ILE A 89 -17.45 2.72 -9.45
N THR A 90 -18.13 1.58 -9.40
CA THR A 90 -19.48 1.46 -8.83
C THR A 90 -19.43 1.21 -7.32
N LYS A 91 -18.44 0.43 -6.85
CA LYS A 91 -18.30 0.11 -5.42
C LYS A 91 -16.84 -0.24 -5.08
N ILE A 92 -16.38 0.20 -3.91
CA ILE A 92 -15.12 -0.26 -3.32
C ILE A 92 -15.44 -0.92 -1.98
N THR A 93 -15.02 -2.16 -1.82
CA THR A 93 -14.97 -2.85 -0.52
C THR A 93 -13.52 -3.13 -0.14
N GLU A 94 -13.26 -3.58 1.10
CA GLU A 94 -11.90 -3.73 1.66
C GLU A 94 -10.87 -4.36 0.74
N LYS A 95 -11.26 -5.34 -0.08
CA LYS A 95 -10.34 -6.03 -1.01
C LYS A 95 -10.84 -6.05 -2.45
N LYS A 96 -12.02 -5.51 -2.75
CA LYS A 96 -12.63 -5.62 -4.09
C LYS A 96 -12.97 -4.25 -4.64
N PHE A 97 -12.62 -4.04 -5.90
CA PHE A 97 -13.02 -2.90 -6.70
C PHE A 97 -14.04 -3.40 -7.72
N TYR A 98 -15.25 -2.88 -7.66
CA TYR A 98 -16.29 -3.11 -8.65
C TYR A 98 -16.31 -1.91 -9.57
N PHE A 99 -16.27 -2.17 -10.87
CA PHE A 99 -16.26 -1.12 -11.88
C PHE A 99 -16.92 -1.61 -13.16
N GLU A 100 -17.40 -0.65 -13.94
CA GLU A 100 -18.23 -0.88 -15.12
C GLU A 100 -17.66 -0.10 -16.30
N LYS A 101 -17.75 -0.69 -17.49
CA LYS A 101 -17.43 -0.05 -18.78
C LYS A 101 -18.22 -0.73 -19.87
N ASP A 102 -18.84 0.06 -20.76
CA ASP A 102 -19.63 -0.42 -21.89
C ASP A 102 -20.69 -1.45 -21.49
N ASP A 103 -21.43 -1.17 -20.41
CA ASP A 103 -22.46 -2.05 -19.79
C ASP A 103 -21.93 -3.41 -19.25
N LEU A 104 -20.61 -3.61 -19.21
CA LEU A 104 -19.97 -4.80 -18.63
C LEU A 104 -19.47 -4.54 -17.22
N GLU A 105 -19.88 -5.40 -16.28
CA GLU A 105 -19.49 -5.35 -14.87
C GLU A 105 -18.22 -6.19 -14.59
N TYR A 106 -17.21 -5.53 -14.03
CA TYR A 106 -15.94 -6.14 -13.64
C TYR A 106 -15.72 -6.04 -12.13
N THR A 107 -15.03 -7.05 -11.58
CA THR A 107 -14.56 -7.09 -10.20
C THR A 107 -13.05 -7.32 -10.19
N LEU A 108 -12.30 -6.45 -9.52
CA LEU A 108 -10.89 -6.63 -9.23
C LEU A 108 -10.68 -6.89 -7.75
N GLU A 109 -10.30 -8.11 -7.40
CA GLU A 109 -9.94 -8.50 -6.05
C GLU A 109 -8.43 -8.36 -5.82
N VAL A 110 -8.06 -7.65 -4.75
CA VAL A 110 -6.69 -7.44 -4.32
C VAL A 110 -6.36 -8.40 -3.18
N ILE A 111 -5.47 -9.35 -3.46
CA ILE A 111 -4.94 -10.27 -2.46
C ILE A 111 -3.58 -9.77 -1.99
N TYR A 112 -3.57 -9.27 -0.76
CA TYR A 112 -2.38 -8.88 -0.03
C TYR A 112 -1.62 -10.13 0.44
N SER A 113 -0.67 -10.60 -0.37
CA SER A 113 0.27 -11.67 -0.01
C SER A 113 1.72 -11.16 -0.09
N LYS A 114 2.72 -12.02 0.11
CA LYS A 114 4.15 -11.69 -0.11
C LYS A 114 4.39 -11.02 -1.47
N SER A 115 3.67 -11.44 -2.49
CA SER A 115 3.51 -10.74 -3.76
C SER A 115 2.06 -10.28 -3.90
N MET A 116 1.86 -9.02 -4.26
CA MET A 116 0.52 -8.50 -4.52
C MET A 116 -0.10 -9.29 -5.68
N ARG A 117 -1.28 -9.87 -5.47
CA ARG A 117 -2.04 -10.53 -6.55
C ARG A 117 -3.33 -9.78 -6.78
N LEU A 118 -3.71 -9.70 -8.04
CA LEU A 118 -4.87 -8.98 -8.53
C LEU A 118 -5.68 -9.96 -9.34
N ILE A 119 -6.90 -10.28 -8.93
CA ILE A 119 -7.78 -11.18 -9.67
C ILE A 119 -8.83 -10.31 -10.33
N LEU A 120 -8.83 -10.26 -11.66
CA LEU A 120 -9.86 -9.61 -12.45
C LEU A 120 -10.90 -10.65 -12.88
N SER A 121 -12.16 -10.40 -12.57
CA SER A 121 -13.29 -11.25 -12.92
C SER A 121 -14.38 -10.43 -13.61
N SER A 122 -14.88 -10.89 -14.76
CA SER A 122 -16.13 -10.36 -15.35
C SER A 122 -17.34 -11.06 -14.73
N LYS A 123 -18.46 -10.35 -14.61
CA LYS A 123 -19.74 -10.92 -14.11
C LYS A 123 -20.23 -12.11 -14.94
N ASP A 124 -19.91 -12.13 -16.23
CA ASP A 124 -20.27 -13.22 -17.14
C ASP A 124 -19.27 -14.40 -17.08
N ASN A 125 -18.31 -14.38 -16.15
CA ASN A 125 -17.27 -15.40 -15.92
C ASN A 125 -16.35 -15.69 -17.12
N GLU A 126 -16.43 -14.95 -18.22
CA GLU A 126 -15.55 -15.14 -19.39
C GLU A 126 -14.10 -14.72 -19.15
N ILE A 127 -13.88 -13.76 -18.24
CA ILE A 127 -12.54 -13.27 -17.89
C ILE A 127 -12.29 -13.61 -16.42
N ASN A 128 -11.29 -14.44 -16.15
CA ASN A 128 -10.77 -14.70 -14.81
C ASN A 128 -9.24 -14.74 -14.88
N THR A 129 -8.62 -13.56 -14.82
CA THR A 129 -7.17 -13.42 -15.01
C THR A 129 -6.53 -12.95 -13.71
N THR A 130 -5.47 -13.65 -13.30
CA THR A 130 -4.66 -13.28 -12.14
C THR A 130 -3.41 -12.53 -12.59
N PHE A 131 -3.22 -11.33 -12.06
CA PHE A 131 -2.05 -10.50 -12.27
C PHE A 131 -1.19 -10.46 -11.01
N TYR A 132 0.12 -10.41 -11.19
CA TYR A 132 1.10 -10.37 -10.09
C TYR A 132 1.69 -8.97 -9.88
N SER A 133 1.28 -8.02 -10.71
CA SER A 133 1.61 -6.62 -10.55
C SER A 133 0.55 -5.71 -11.15
N VAL A 134 0.52 -4.46 -10.69
CA VAL A 134 -0.34 -3.42 -11.27
C VAL A 134 0.12 -3.02 -12.69
N LYS A 135 1.32 -3.42 -13.13
CA LYS A 135 1.79 -3.20 -14.51
C LYS A 135 1.21 -4.23 -15.46
N ASP A 136 1.09 -5.47 -15.02
CA ASP A 136 0.50 -6.55 -15.83
C ASP A 136 -0.99 -6.24 -16.06
N LEU A 137 -1.68 -5.76 -15.03
CA LEU A 137 -3.05 -5.26 -15.15
C LEU A 137 -3.16 -4.12 -16.18
N GLU A 138 -2.23 -3.15 -16.17
CA GLU A 138 -2.23 -2.06 -17.18
C GLU A 138 -2.09 -2.60 -18.59
N SER A 139 -1.17 -3.56 -18.80
CA SER A 139 -0.93 -4.11 -20.13
C SER A 139 -2.14 -4.87 -20.67
N GLU A 140 -2.91 -5.51 -19.80
CA GLU A 140 -4.09 -6.28 -20.22
C GLU A 140 -5.32 -5.39 -20.41
N LEU A 141 -5.54 -4.41 -19.53
CA LEU A 141 -6.59 -3.40 -19.73
C LEU A 141 -6.36 -2.60 -21.02
N ALA A 142 -5.11 -2.27 -21.35
CA ALA A 142 -4.77 -1.60 -22.62
C ALA A 142 -5.00 -2.48 -23.86
N LYS A 143 -4.90 -3.82 -23.75
CA LYS A 143 -5.25 -4.74 -24.85
C LYS A 143 -6.75 -4.86 -25.04
N LEU A 144 -7.54 -4.76 -23.97
CA LEU A 144 -9.00 -4.77 -24.05
C LEU A 144 -9.57 -3.50 -24.72
N GLU A 145 -8.77 -2.44 -24.83
CA GLU A 145 -9.12 -1.20 -25.54
C GLU A 145 -8.71 -1.19 -27.02
N ALA A 146 -7.89 -2.14 -27.50
CA ALA A 146 -7.32 -2.18 -28.85
C ALA A 146 -8.05 -3.14 -29.78
#